data_AF-A0A418X847-F1
#
_entry.id   AF-A0A418X847-F1
#
_cell.length_a   1.000
_cell.length_b   1.000
_cell.length_c   1.000
_cell.angle_alpha   90.00
_cell.angle_beta   90.00
_cell.angle_gamma   90.00
#
_symmetry.space_group_name_H-M   'P 1'
#
loop_
_entity.id
_entity.type
_entity.pdbx_description
1 polymer ?
#
loop_
_entity_poly.entity_id
_entity_poly.type
_entity_poly.pdbx_seq_one_letter_code
_entity_poly.pdbx_strand_id
1 'polypeptide(L)'
;MFGLWAHYSQTFLLVLMPATSLMFALPIFLVPLHWARLFGWEIPQHTHLALYFGRCLGAFILILEALMLRAALTGEDLQLVFEQLAAFALLMIGIHLYGAIRRIQPLSETLETGFYAGMLVLAPAVLAACCNTLNGKLSTTL
;
A
#
# COMPACT_ATOMS: atom_id res chain seq x y z
N MET A 1 21.18 -2.58 16.60
CA MET A 1 21.03 -3.30 15.32
C MET A 1 19.80 -2.86 14.49
N PHE A 2 19.06 -1.80 14.88
CA PHE A 2 17.89 -1.32 14.12
C PHE A 2 18.23 -0.33 12.98
N GLY A 3 19.44 0.23 12.90
CA GLY A 3 19.80 1.23 11.88
C GLY A 3 19.99 0.72 10.44
N LEU A 4 20.07 -0.62 10.23
CA LEU A 4 20.26 -1.21 8.90
C LEU A 4 19.06 -0.97 7.98
N TRP A 5 17.83 -0.97 8.51
CA TRP A 5 16.60 -0.86 7.70
C TRP A 5 16.27 0.58 7.29
N ALA A 6 16.80 1.58 8.01
CA ALA A 6 16.66 2.99 7.67
C ALA A 6 17.23 3.30 6.27
N HIS A 7 18.39 2.69 5.97
CA HIS A 7 19.06 2.83 4.68
C HIS A 7 18.21 2.28 3.53
N TYR A 8 17.37 1.28 3.79
CA TYR A 8 16.51 0.67 2.78
C TYR A 8 15.15 1.34 2.64
N SER A 9 14.85 2.41 3.38
CA SER A 9 13.53 3.08 3.36
C SER A 9 13.15 3.62 1.97
N GLN A 10 14.04 4.38 1.33
CA GLN A 10 13.85 4.87 -0.03
C GLN A 10 13.82 3.71 -1.04
N THR A 11 14.77 2.77 -0.94
CA THR A 11 14.79 1.57 -1.81
C THR A 11 13.51 0.75 -1.72
N PHE A 12 12.97 0.60 -0.51
CA PHE A 12 11.71 -0.09 -0.26
C PHE A 12 10.56 0.60 -1.00
N LEU A 13 10.43 1.92 -0.90
CA LEU A 13 9.40 2.67 -1.63
C LEU A 13 9.63 2.65 -3.14
N LEU A 14 10.89 2.72 -3.61
CA LEU A 14 11.25 2.62 -5.04
C LEU A 14 10.88 1.26 -5.64
N VAL A 15 10.80 0.20 -4.84
CA VAL A 15 10.35 -1.12 -5.29
C VAL A 15 8.84 -1.28 -5.11
N LEU A 16 8.31 -0.89 -3.95
CA LEU A 16 6.90 -1.07 -3.61
C LEU A 16 6.00 -0.26 -4.54
N MET A 17 6.29 1.03 -4.73
CA MET A 17 5.45 1.93 -5.52
C MET A 17 5.22 1.41 -6.95
N PRO A 18 6.24 1.11 -7.79
CA PRO A 18 5.96 0.63 -9.13
C PRO A 18 5.28 -0.74 -9.13
N ALA A 19 5.58 -1.61 -8.15
CA ALA A 19 4.91 -2.90 -8.04
C ALA A 19 3.42 -2.74 -7.75
N THR A 20 3.03 -1.88 -6.81
CA THR A 20 1.63 -1.60 -6.48
C THR A 20 0.94 -0.80 -7.59
N SER A 21 1.65 0.06 -8.31
CA SER A 21 1.08 0.81 -9.43
C SER A 21 0.66 -0.12 -10.55
N LEU A 22 1.55 -1.04 -10.93
CA LEU A 22 1.33 -1.97 -12.03
C LEU A 22 0.32 -3.06 -11.66
N MET A 23 0.35 -3.54 -10.43
CA MET A 23 -0.55 -4.60 -9.97
C MET A 23 -1.93 -4.06 -9.56
N PHE A 24 -2.02 -2.89 -8.92
CA PHE A 24 -3.29 -2.44 -8.34
C PHE A 24 -3.75 -1.11 -8.94
N ALA A 25 -2.97 -0.05 -8.80
CA ALA A 25 -3.46 1.31 -9.06
C ALA A 25 -3.88 1.53 -10.52
N LEU A 26 -3.01 1.18 -11.48
CA LEU A 26 -3.25 1.39 -12.91
C LEU A 26 -4.36 0.46 -13.45
N PRO A 27 -4.36 -0.86 -13.15
CA PRO A 27 -5.46 -1.71 -13.59
C PRO A 27 -6.82 -1.30 -13.03
N ILE A 28 -6.90 -0.94 -11.74
CA ILE A 28 -8.14 -0.47 -11.09
C ILE A 28 -8.59 0.86 -11.71
N PHE A 29 -7.67 1.77 -12.03
CA PHE A 29 -8.01 3.06 -12.64
C PHE A 29 -8.44 2.93 -14.11
N LEU A 30 -7.73 2.14 -14.92
CA LEU A 30 -7.96 2.11 -16.37
C LEU A 30 -9.03 1.08 -16.77
N VAL A 31 -8.96 -0.13 -16.20
CA VAL A 31 -9.72 -1.31 -16.64
C VAL A 31 -10.26 -2.14 -15.45
N PRO A 32 -10.99 -1.53 -14.49
CA PRO A 32 -11.31 -2.17 -13.21
C PRO A 32 -12.06 -3.50 -13.33
N LEU A 33 -13.01 -3.63 -14.27
CA LEU A 33 -13.77 -4.87 -14.44
C LEU A 33 -12.94 -6.00 -15.06
N HIS A 34 -11.99 -5.67 -15.93
CA HIS A 34 -11.09 -6.67 -16.49
C HIS A 34 -10.17 -7.19 -15.38
N TRP A 35 -9.64 -6.27 -14.57
CA TRP A 35 -8.81 -6.61 -13.42
C TRP A 35 -9.58 -7.45 -12.38
N ALA A 36 -10.78 -7.03 -12.00
CA ALA A 36 -11.64 -7.78 -11.09
C ALA A 36 -11.88 -9.21 -11.56
N ARG A 37 -12.09 -9.42 -12.87
CA ARG A 37 -12.25 -10.76 -13.45
C ARG A 37 -10.97 -11.60 -13.32
N LEU A 38 -9.79 -11.02 -13.51
CA LEU A 38 -8.52 -11.72 -13.30
C LEU A 38 -8.34 -12.15 -11.84
N PHE A 39 -8.86 -11.35 -10.91
CA PHE A 39 -8.91 -11.69 -9.48
C PHE A 39 -10.04 -12.65 -9.14
N GLY A 40 -10.81 -13.14 -10.11
CA GLY A 40 -11.85 -14.14 -9.89
C GLY A 40 -13.16 -13.57 -9.34
N TRP A 41 -13.38 -12.25 -9.43
CA TRP A 41 -14.69 -11.67 -9.12
C TRP A 41 -15.73 -12.03 -10.18
N GLU A 42 -16.94 -12.34 -9.71
CA GLU A 42 -18.12 -12.40 -10.56
C GLU A 42 -18.55 -10.99 -10.95
N ILE A 43 -18.68 -10.74 -12.26
CA ILE A 43 -19.01 -9.40 -12.76
C ILE A 43 -20.53 -9.21 -12.76
N PRO A 44 -21.07 -8.17 -12.11
CA PRO A 44 -22.51 -7.92 -12.08
C PRO A 44 -23.06 -7.57 -13.46
N GLN A 45 -24.36 -7.79 -13.68
CA GLN A 45 -25.04 -7.42 -14.93
C GLN A 45 -25.01 -5.90 -15.18
N HIS A 46 -25.17 -5.10 -14.12
CA HIS A 46 -25.08 -3.64 -14.17
C HIS A 46 -23.74 -3.16 -13.63
N THR A 47 -22.89 -2.64 -14.51
CA THR A 47 -21.47 -2.42 -14.20
C THR A 47 -21.06 -0.96 -14.01
N HIS A 48 -21.93 0.00 -14.34
CA HIS A 48 -21.59 1.43 -14.30
C HIS A 48 -21.14 1.91 -12.92
N LEU A 49 -21.80 1.47 -11.86
CA LEU A 49 -21.44 1.85 -10.50
C LEU A 49 -20.07 1.28 -10.08
N ALA A 50 -19.81 0.01 -10.42
CA ALA A 50 -18.53 -0.64 -10.14
C ALA A 50 -17.37 0.00 -10.93
N LEU A 51 -17.61 0.38 -12.20
CA LEU A 51 -16.65 1.15 -13.00
C LEU A 51 -16.35 2.51 -12.37
N TYR A 52 -17.38 3.24 -11.96
CA TYR A 52 -17.23 4.55 -11.34
C TYR A 52 -16.42 4.47 -10.05
N PHE A 53 -16.82 3.62 -9.10
CA PHE A 53 -16.09 3.48 -7.83
C PHE A 53 -14.70 2.90 -8.01
N GLY A 54 -14.51 1.93 -8.91
CA GLY A 54 -13.18 1.39 -9.22
C GLY A 54 -12.24 2.49 -9.71
N ARG A 55 -12.68 3.34 -10.64
CA ARG A 55 -11.87 4.47 -11.13
C ARG A 55 -11.55 5.49 -10.04
N CYS A 56 -12.51 5.81 -9.18
CA CYS A 56 -12.28 6.71 -8.04
C CYS A 56 -11.24 6.13 -7.06
N LEU A 57 -11.33 4.83 -6.76
CA LEU A 57 -10.37 4.14 -5.90
C LEU A 57 -8.97 4.14 -6.53
N GLY A 58 -8.86 3.78 -7.81
CA GLY A 58 -7.60 3.80 -8.55
C GLY A 58 -6.94 5.18 -8.57
N ALA A 59 -7.73 6.24 -8.79
CA ALA A 59 -7.25 7.62 -8.75
C ALA A 59 -6.70 7.99 -7.36
N PHE A 60 -7.38 7.57 -6.29
CA PHE A 60 -6.91 7.80 -4.93
C PHE A 60 -5.59 7.08 -4.66
N ILE A 61 -5.47 5.80 -5.07
CA ILE A 61 -4.22 5.04 -4.94
C ILE A 61 -3.07 5.73 -5.70
N LEU A 62 -3.32 6.21 -6.92
CA LEU A 62 -2.31 6.94 -7.70
C LEU A 62 -1.81 8.21 -7.00
N ILE A 63 -2.67 8.92 -6.27
CA ILE A 63 -2.25 10.07 -5.46
C ILE A 63 -1.35 9.62 -4.31
N LEU A 64 -1.71 8.54 -3.59
CA LEU A 64 -0.87 7.97 -2.54
C LEU A 64 0.50 7.54 -3.11
N GLU A 65 0.51 6.94 -4.30
CA GLU A 65 1.73 6.51 -5.00
C GLU A 65 2.59 7.69 -5.45
N ALA A 66 2.00 8.82 -5.85
CA ALA A 66 2.75 10.02 -6.15
C ALA A 66 3.47 10.59 -4.89
N LEU A 67 2.82 10.53 -3.73
CA LEU A 67 3.45 10.90 -2.45
C LEU A 67 4.58 9.93 -2.09
N MET A 68 4.36 8.61 -2.28
CA MET A 68 5.40 7.59 -2.10
C MET A 68 6.59 7.82 -3.01
N LEU A 69 6.37 8.09 -4.31
CA LEU A 69 7.43 8.35 -5.27
C LEU A 69 8.24 9.60 -4.89
N ARG A 70 7.57 10.69 -4.46
CA ARG A 70 8.27 11.89 -3.99
C ARG A 70 9.21 11.55 -2.85
N ALA A 71 8.70 10.91 -1.79
CA ALA A 71 9.50 10.54 -0.63
C ALA A 71 10.62 9.54 -0.98
N ALA A 72 10.36 8.63 -1.91
CA ALA A 72 11.34 7.66 -2.39
C ALA A 72 12.51 8.30 -3.16
N LEU A 73 12.26 9.38 -3.90
CA LEU A 73 13.28 10.09 -4.68
C LEU A 73 14.02 11.16 -3.90
N THR A 74 13.36 11.83 -2.95
CA THR A 74 13.94 12.96 -2.21
C THR A 74 14.44 12.59 -0.82
N GLY A 75 13.92 11.50 -0.23
CA GLY A 75 14.14 11.15 1.17
C GLY A 75 13.36 12.00 2.17
N GLU A 76 12.54 12.94 1.70
CA GLU A 76 11.70 13.81 2.52
C GLU A 76 10.37 13.14 2.89
N ASP A 77 9.77 13.54 4.02
CA ASP A 77 8.46 13.08 4.50
C ASP A 77 8.30 11.54 4.63
N LEU A 78 9.40 10.79 4.70
CA LEU A 78 9.37 9.32 4.78
C LEU A 78 8.47 8.85 5.93
N GLN A 79 8.55 9.50 7.10
CA GLN A 79 7.70 9.15 8.24
C GLN A 79 6.21 9.21 7.91
N LEU A 80 5.74 10.33 7.36
CA LEU A 80 4.35 10.53 7.00
C LEU A 80 3.90 9.48 5.96
N VAL A 81 4.74 9.17 4.98
CA VAL A 81 4.45 8.18 3.95
C VAL A 81 4.34 6.76 4.53
N PHE A 82 5.25 6.37 5.43
CA PHE A 82 5.18 5.05 6.07
C PHE A 82 3.99 4.94 7.05
N GLU A 83 3.64 6.01 7.76
CA GLU A 83 2.44 6.07 8.60
C GLU A 83 1.17 5.93 7.75
N GLN A 84 1.12 6.65 6.62
CA GLN A 84 0.03 6.54 5.65
C GLN A 84 -0.09 5.12 5.07
N LEU A 85 1.03 4.48 4.73
CA LEU A 85 1.07 3.11 4.22
C LEU A 85 0.56 2.11 5.27
N ALA A 86 0.97 2.25 6.54
CA ALA A 86 0.50 1.42 7.63
C ALA A 86 -1.00 1.61 7.90
N ALA A 87 -1.48 2.86 7.87
CA ALA A 87 -2.91 3.15 8.03
C ALA A 87 -3.75 2.57 6.88
N PHE A 88 -3.28 2.72 5.64
CA PHE A 88 -3.94 2.12 4.47
C PHE A 88 -3.98 0.58 4.58
N ALA A 89 -2.85 -0.05 4.95
CA ALA A 89 -2.79 -1.50 5.14
C ALA A 89 -3.76 -1.99 6.21
N LEU A 90 -3.86 -1.28 7.35
CA LEU A 90 -4.82 -1.61 8.41
C LEU A 90 -6.27 -1.55 7.93
N LEU A 91 -6.64 -0.50 7.19
CA LEU A 91 -7.98 -0.35 6.64
C LEU A 91 -8.30 -1.46 5.62
N MET A 92 -7.34 -1.78 4.75
CA MET A 92 -7.50 -2.85 3.76
C MET A 92 -7.66 -4.22 4.43
N ILE A 93 -6.89 -4.52 5.48
CA ILE A 93 -7.11 -5.74 6.28
C ILE A 93 -8.55 -5.78 6.79
N GLY A 94 -9.08 -4.68 7.33
CA GLY A 94 -10.47 -4.61 7.79
C GLY A 94 -11.49 -4.92 6.69
N ILE A 95 -11.32 -4.33 5.50
CA ILE A 95 -12.19 -4.55 4.34
C ILE A 95 -12.14 -6.02 3.89
N HIS A 96 -10.95 -6.60 3.78
CA HIS A 96 -10.79 -7.97 3.28
C HIS A 96 -11.20 -9.01 4.34
N LEU A 97 -11.01 -8.74 5.63
CA LEU A 97 -11.55 -9.59 6.69
C LEU A 97 -13.08 -9.57 6.66
N TYR A 98 -13.69 -8.41 6.50
CA TYR A 98 -15.14 -8.31 6.33
C TYR A 98 -15.61 -9.14 5.13
N GLY A 99 -14.95 -9.00 3.97
CA GLY A 99 -15.27 -9.76 2.77
C GLY A 99 -15.11 -11.28 2.94
N ALA A 100 -14.04 -11.72 3.61
CA ALA A 100 -13.77 -13.12 3.91
C ALA A 100 -14.80 -13.73 4.88
N ILE A 101 -15.12 -13.02 5.98
CA ILE A 101 -16.12 -13.46 6.97
C ILE A 101 -17.49 -13.61 6.31
N ARG A 102 -17.86 -12.67 5.42
CA ARG A 102 -19.12 -12.69 4.69
C ARG A 102 -19.11 -13.62 3.48
N ARG A 103 -17.96 -14.19 3.13
CA ARG A 103 -17.75 -15.06 1.95
C ARG A 103 -18.23 -14.41 0.65
N ILE A 104 -17.97 -13.12 0.50
CA ILE A 104 -18.35 -12.34 -0.70
C ILE A 104 -17.18 -12.07 -1.64
N GLN A 105 -15.95 -12.37 -1.22
CA GLN A 105 -14.74 -12.13 -2.01
C GLN A 105 -14.11 -13.46 -2.47
N PRO A 106 -13.44 -13.47 -3.64
CA PRO A 106 -12.69 -14.64 -4.10
C PRO A 106 -11.44 -14.93 -3.24
N LEU A 107 -10.80 -16.08 -3.49
CA LEU A 107 -9.60 -16.51 -2.75
C LEU A 107 -8.43 -15.53 -2.89
N SER A 108 -8.25 -14.94 -4.06
CA SER A 108 -7.25 -13.90 -4.36
C SER A 108 -7.29 -12.76 -3.34
N GLU A 109 -8.47 -12.19 -3.10
CA GLU A 109 -8.72 -11.12 -2.12
C GLU A 109 -8.46 -11.59 -0.69
N THR A 110 -8.70 -12.87 -0.40
CA THR A 110 -8.36 -13.44 0.91
C THR A 110 -6.83 -13.52 1.08
N LEU A 111 -6.09 -13.89 0.03
CA LEU A 111 -4.63 -13.86 0.03
C LEU A 111 -4.07 -12.43 0.15
N GLU A 112 -4.75 -11.44 -0.43
CA GLU A 112 -4.38 -10.03 -0.28
C GLU A 112 -4.39 -9.56 1.18
N THR A 113 -5.23 -10.15 2.05
CA THR A 113 -5.17 -9.88 3.50
C THR A 113 -3.78 -10.16 4.07
N GLY A 114 -3.13 -11.23 3.60
CA GLY A 114 -1.75 -11.57 3.98
C GLY A 114 -0.73 -10.55 3.47
N PHE A 115 -0.91 -10.06 2.24
CA PHE A 115 -0.09 -8.98 1.68
C PHE A 115 -0.20 -7.70 2.53
N TYR A 116 -1.42 -7.26 2.85
CA TYR A 116 -1.64 -6.10 3.71
C TYR A 116 -1.14 -6.29 5.14
N ALA A 117 -1.27 -7.49 5.71
CA ALA A 117 -0.68 -7.83 7.00
C ALA A 117 0.85 -7.73 6.98
N GLY A 118 1.49 -8.20 5.90
CA GLY A 118 2.93 -8.02 5.68
C GLY A 118 3.31 -6.54 5.62
N MET A 119 2.56 -5.72 4.89
CA MET A 119 2.80 -4.28 4.82
C MET A 119 2.62 -3.59 6.18
N LEU A 120 1.60 -3.96 6.96
CA LEU A 120 1.36 -3.41 8.30
C LEU A 120 2.51 -3.70 9.27
N VAL A 121 3.24 -4.80 9.08
CA VAL A 121 4.44 -5.12 9.88
C VAL A 121 5.68 -4.42 9.33
N LEU A 122 5.90 -4.48 8.02
CA LEU A 122 7.11 -3.98 7.38
C LEU A 122 7.18 -2.44 7.42
N ALA A 123 6.08 -1.73 7.20
CA ALA A 123 6.08 -0.27 7.14
C ALA A 123 6.52 0.37 8.48
N PRO A 124 5.95 0.02 9.65
CA PRO A 124 6.43 0.50 10.94
C PRO A 124 7.84 0.01 11.29
N ALA A 125 8.21 -1.20 10.89
CA ALA A 125 9.55 -1.73 11.15
C ALA A 125 10.65 -0.92 10.43
N VAL A 126 10.41 -0.56 9.17
CA VAL A 126 11.31 0.30 8.37
C VAL A 126 11.34 1.73 8.93
N LEU A 127 10.19 2.25 9.40
CA LEU A 127 10.13 3.57 10.02
C LEU A 127 10.86 3.64 11.38
N ALA A 128 10.63 2.67 12.26
CA ALA A 128 11.27 2.60 13.58
C ALA A 128 12.80 2.55 13.46
N ALA A 129 13.31 1.90 12.42
CA ALA A 129 14.73 1.91 12.07
C ALA A 129 15.24 3.31 11.67
N CYS A 130 14.45 4.06 10.90
CA CYS A 130 14.78 5.41 10.45
C CYS A 130 14.84 6.42 11.61
N CYS A 131 13.81 6.46 12.46
CA CYS A 131 13.70 7.42 13.55
C CYS A 131 14.78 7.21 14.64
N ASN A 132 15.12 5.95 14.95
CA ASN A 132 16.22 5.63 15.88
C ASN A 132 17.60 6.04 15.35
N THR A 133 17.78 6.08 14.03
CA THR A 133 19.04 6.53 13.40
C THR A 133 19.19 8.05 13.47
N LEU A 134 18.10 8.81 13.34
CA LEU A 134 18.09 10.27 13.47
C LEU A 134 18.34 10.70 14.92
N ASN A 135 17.67 10.08 15.90
CA ASN A 135 17.89 10.37 17.32
C ASN A 135 19.31 10.02 17.79
N GLY A 136 19.90 8.93 17.26
CA GLY A 136 21.28 8.57 17.54
C GLY A 136 22.31 9.55 16.99
N LYS A 137 22.03 10.21 15.85
CA LYS A 137 22.89 11.28 15.29
C LYS A 137 22.80 12.59 16.06
N LEU A 138 21.62 12.92 16.62
CA LEU A 138 21.42 14.11 17.45
C LEU A 138 22.09 14.00 18.83
N SER A 139 22.23 12.77 19.36
CA SER A 139 22.87 12.53 20.67
C SER A 139 24.40 12.50 20.64
N THR A 140 25.03 12.40 19.46
CA THR A 140 26.50 12.39 19.33
C THR A 140 27.08 13.75 18.91
N THR A 141 26.23 14.74 18.64
CA THR A 141 26.59 16.13 18.33
C THR A 141 26.33 17.12 19.48
N LEU A 142 25.95 16.62 20.66
CA LEU A 142 25.94 17.33 21.94
C LEU A 142 26.99 16.73 22.86
#